data_AF-A0AAJ0IUG2-F1
#
_entry.id   AF-A0AAJ0IUG2-F1
#
_cell.length_a   1.000
_cell.length_b   1.000
_cell.length_c   1.000
_cell.angle_alpha   90.00
_cell.angle_beta   90.00
_cell.angle_gamma   90.00
#
_symmetry.space_group_name_H-M   'P 1'
#
loop_
_entity.id
_entity.type
_entity.pdbx_description
1 polymer ?
#
loop_
_entity_poly.entity_id
_entity_poly.type
_entity_poly.pdbx_seq_one_letter_code
_entity_poly.pdbx_strand_id
1 'polypeptide(L)'
;TKDTIIVSVKTDGSASNVAVSAKLTYQDGQVAGEQNATLTTSGAETTNLSFSKPDGWPAGTYTAQAMVDGKPAGNPQTITVK
;
A
#
# COMPACT_ATOMS: atom_id res chain seq x y z
N THR A 1 -12.67 -7.57 10.92
CA THR A 1 -11.70 -8.61 11.34
C THR A 1 -10.42 -7.97 11.87
N LYS A 2 -9.55 -8.70 12.60
CA LYS A 2 -8.20 -8.20 13.02
C LYS A 2 -7.11 -8.52 11.99
N ASP A 3 -7.52 -8.79 10.75
CA ASP A 3 -6.60 -9.23 9.70
C ASP A 3 -5.64 -8.11 9.32
N THR A 4 -4.45 -8.50 8.87
CA THR A 4 -3.47 -7.57 8.31
C THR A 4 -3.72 -7.47 6.82
N ILE A 5 -3.91 -6.25 6.32
CA ILE A 5 -3.93 -5.99 4.89
C ILE A 5 -2.48 -5.83 4.44
N ILE A 6 -2.03 -6.68 3.53
CA ILE A 6 -0.68 -6.61 2.96
C ILE A 6 -0.80 -6.07 1.54
N VAL A 7 -0.16 -4.93 1.28
CA VAL A 7 -0.02 -4.36 -0.07
C VAL A 7 1.37 -4.70 -0.59
N SER A 8 1.42 -5.58 -1.58
CA SER A 8 2.67 -5.97 -2.26
C SER A 8 2.88 -5.10 -3.49
N VAL A 9 3.94 -4.29 -3.49
CA VAL A 9 4.32 -3.44 -4.61
C VAL A 9 5.50 -4.09 -5.32
N LYS A 10 5.25 -4.57 -6.54
CA LYS A 10 6.33 -5.01 -7.44
C LYS A 10 6.87 -3.80 -8.21
N THR A 11 8.17 -3.59 -8.15
CA THR A 11 8.90 -2.60 -8.95
C THR A 11 9.87 -3.32 -9.87
N ASP A 12 10.13 -2.76 -11.04
CA ASP A 12 11.10 -3.29 -12.00
C ASP A 12 11.90 -2.12 -12.58
N GLY A 13 13.20 -2.06 -12.28
CA GLY A 13 14.07 -0.96 -12.68
C GLY A 13 15.23 -0.77 -11.71
N SER A 14 15.79 0.45 -11.68
CA SER A 14 16.84 0.81 -10.73
C SER A 14 16.39 1.98 -9.87
N ALA A 15 16.64 1.88 -8.56
CA ALA A 15 16.32 2.90 -7.58
C ALA A 15 17.42 2.96 -6.51
N SER A 16 17.71 4.16 -6.01
CA SER A 16 18.64 4.36 -4.90
C SER A 16 18.00 5.29 -3.88
N ASN A 17 17.70 4.75 -2.71
CA ASN A 17 17.08 5.49 -1.60
C ASN A 17 15.76 6.19 -1.97
N VAL A 18 14.92 5.54 -2.78
CA VAL A 18 13.63 6.09 -3.23
C VAL A 18 12.52 5.63 -2.30
N ALA A 19 11.61 6.53 -1.91
CA ALA A 19 10.45 6.13 -1.12
C ALA A 19 9.43 5.36 -1.98
N VAL A 20 9.02 4.18 -1.49
CA VAL A 20 7.82 3.49 -1.96
C VAL A 20 6.80 3.48 -0.83
N SER A 21 5.56 3.85 -1.12
CA SER A 21 4.50 3.87 -0.12
C SER A 21 3.21 3.33 -0.68
N ALA A 22 2.29 3.02 0.23
CA ALA A 22 0.93 2.68 -0.10
C ALA A 22 0.00 3.48 0.81
N LYS A 23 -1.05 4.03 0.19
CA LYS A 23 -2.15 4.68 0.90
C LYS A 23 -3.39 3.83 0.80
N LEU A 24 -3.96 3.47 1.95
CA LEU A 24 -5.21 2.74 2.06
C LEU A 24 -6.33 3.73 2.39
N THR A 25 -7.36 3.79 1.56
CA THR A 25 -8.50 4.71 1.69
C THR A 25 -9.78 3.90 1.81
N TYR A 26 -10.65 4.23 2.76
CA TYR A 26 -11.97 3.61 2.89
C TYR A 26 -12.96 4.19 1.88
N GLN A 27 -14.05 3.49 1.60
CA GLN A 27 -15.06 3.83 0.59
C GLN A 27 -15.73 5.20 0.76
N ASP A 28 -15.64 5.81 1.95
CA ASP A 28 -16.13 7.17 2.24
C ASP A 28 -15.08 8.27 1.94
N GLY A 29 -13.90 7.87 1.45
CA GLY A 29 -12.78 8.76 1.16
C GLY A 29 -11.82 8.99 2.33
N GLN A 30 -12.09 8.44 3.52
CA GLN A 30 -11.19 8.57 4.66
C GLN A 30 -9.91 7.77 4.45
N VAL A 31 -8.75 8.37 4.72
CA VAL A 31 -7.49 7.63 4.77
C VAL A 31 -7.51 6.71 5.98
N ALA A 32 -7.51 5.40 5.71
CA ALA A 32 -7.51 4.36 6.73
C ALA A 32 -6.10 4.03 7.23
N GLY A 33 -5.08 4.36 6.43
CA GLY A 33 -3.67 4.30 6.82
C GLY A 33 -2.73 4.56 5.66
N GLU A 34 -1.48 4.88 6.00
CA GLU A 34 -0.36 5.00 5.06
C GLU A 34 0.83 4.20 5.60
N GLN A 35 1.56 3.55 4.70
CA GLN A 35 2.78 2.80 5.02
C GLN A 35 3.83 3.11 3.98
N ASN A 36 5.09 3.19 4.38
CA ASN A 36 6.21 3.49 3.49
C ASN A 36 7.43 2.64 3.81
N ALA A 37 8.26 2.45 2.80
CA ALA A 37 9.57 1.84 2.89
C ALA A 37 10.53 2.54 1.93
N THR A 38 11.81 2.28 2.11
CA THR A 38 12.86 2.76 1.20
C THR A 38 13.21 1.64 0.23
N LEU A 39 13.16 1.94 -1.06
CA LEU A 39 13.54 1.05 -2.16
C LEU A 39 14.96 1.38 -2.63
N THR A 40 15.83 0.36 -2.61
CA THR A 40 17.13 0.38 -3.27
C THR A 40 17.28 -0.91 -4.04
N THR A 41 17.25 -0.83 -5.37
CA THR A 41 17.19 -2.01 -6.24
C THR A 41 17.87 -1.75 -7.57
N SER A 42 18.31 -2.82 -8.24
CA SER A 42 18.89 -2.79 -9.58
C SER A 42 18.22 -3.82 -10.51
N GLY A 43 16.95 -4.12 -10.26
CA GLY A 43 16.14 -5.04 -11.05
C GLY A 43 14.72 -5.14 -10.49
N ALA A 44 14.07 -6.29 -10.73
CA ALA A 44 12.76 -6.56 -10.18
C ALA A 44 12.83 -6.83 -8.67
N GLU A 45 11.98 -6.16 -7.90
CA GLU A 45 11.87 -6.33 -6.45
C GLU A 45 10.41 -6.23 -6.01
N THR A 46 10.09 -6.77 -4.84
CA THR A 46 8.76 -6.66 -4.22
C THR A 46 8.88 -6.12 -2.82
N THR A 47 8.21 -5.01 -2.55
CA THR A 47 8.10 -4.42 -1.22
C THR A 47 6.71 -4.73 -0.65
N ASN A 48 6.66 -5.31 0.54
CA ASN A 48 5.40 -5.58 1.25
C ASN A 48 5.17 -4.50 2.31
N LEU A 49 4.00 -3.86 2.25
CA LEU A 49 3.57 -2.83 3.19
C LEU A 49 2.36 -3.35 3.97
N SER A 50 2.52 -3.52 5.27
CA SER A 50 1.53 -4.17 6.15
C SER A 50 0.72 -3.15 6.92
N PHE A 51 -0.60 -3.25 6.83
CA PHE A 51 -1.54 -2.40 7.55
C PHE A 51 -2.27 -3.25 8.59
N SER A 52 -2.08 -2.89 9.86
CA SER A 52 -2.74 -3.53 11.00
C SER A 52 -3.62 -2.53 11.71
N LYS A 53 -4.85 -2.92 12.04
CA LYS A 53 -5.79 -2.10 12.80
C LYS A 53 -6.20 -2.85 14.08
N PRO A 54 -5.76 -2.42 15.28
CA PRO A 54 -6.02 -3.14 16.54
C PRO A 54 -7.51 -3.36 16.82
N ASP A 55 -8.32 -2.34 16.53
CA ASP A 55 -9.78 -2.37 16.67
C ASP A 55 -10.48 -3.14 15.53
N GLY A 56 -9.69 -3.65 14.59
CA GLY A 56 -10.15 -4.29 13.37
C GLY A 56 -10.60 -3.31 12.29
N TRP A 57 -10.73 -3.84 11.09
CA TRP A 57 -11.19 -3.11 9.91
C TRP A 57 -12.72 -3.05 9.86
N PRO A 58 -13.32 -1.85 9.73
CA PRO A 58 -14.71 -1.71 9.32
C PRO A 58 -14.99 -2.51 8.05
N ALA A 59 -16.14 -3.19 7.98
CA ALA A 59 -16.58 -3.84 6.76
C ALA A 59 -16.83 -2.80 5.66
N GLY A 60 -16.51 -3.14 4.43
CA GLY A 60 -16.65 -2.26 3.27
C GLY A 60 -15.47 -2.37 2.31
N THR A 61 -15.46 -1.47 1.33
CA THR A 61 -14.42 -1.42 0.31
C THR A 61 -13.30 -0.46 0.72
N TYR A 62 -12.07 -0.91 0.51
CA TYR A 62 -10.86 -0.12 0.66
C TYR A 62 -10.12 -0.06 -0.66
N THR A 63 -9.52 1.09 -0.95
CA THR A 63 -8.68 1.32 -2.11
C THR A 63 -7.24 1.50 -1.66
N ALA A 64 -6.36 0.61 -2.11
CA ALA A 64 -4.92 0.71 -1.93
C ALA A 64 -4.29 1.36 -3.17
N GLN A 65 -3.64 2.51 -3.00
CA GLN A 65 -2.86 3.19 -4.03
C GLN A 65 -1.37 3.12 -3.68
N ALA A 66 -0.57 2.49 -4.53
CA ALA A 66 0.88 2.55 -4.42
C ALA A 66 1.41 3.91 -4.91
N MET A 67 2.50 4.36 -4.32
CA MET A 67 3.23 5.55 -4.71
C MET A 67 4.73 5.26 -4.75
N VAL A 68 5.42 5.86 -5.70
CA VAL A 68 6.89 5.86 -5.81
C VAL A 68 7.33 7.31 -5.94
N ASP A 69 8.26 7.74 -5.07
CA ASP A 69 8.76 9.12 -5.07
C ASP A 69 7.62 10.17 -5.00
N GLY A 70 6.64 9.91 -4.12
CA GLY A 70 5.48 10.77 -3.90
C GLY A 70 4.46 10.80 -5.05
N LYS A 71 4.66 10.02 -6.12
CA LYS A 71 3.78 9.98 -7.29
C LYS A 71 2.99 8.68 -7.30
N PRO A 72 1.68 8.70 -7.65
CA PRO A 72 0.92 7.46 -7.83
C PRO A 72 1.60 6.54 -8.84
N ALA A 73 1.77 5.28 -8.46
CA ALA A 73 2.35 4.25 -9.29
C ALA A 73 1.33 3.11 -9.47
N GLY A 74 1.17 2.66 -10.72
CA GLY A 74 0.21 1.62 -11.07
C GLY A 74 -1.26 2.04 -10.84
N ASN A 75 -2.16 1.08 -11.03
CA ASN A 75 -3.59 1.28 -10.81
C ASN A 75 -3.96 1.00 -9.34
N PRO A 76 -4.85 1.79 -8.73
CA PRO A 76 -5.37 1.49 -7.41
C PRO A 76 -6.06 0.12 -7.37
N GLN A 77 -5.87 -0.61 -6.27
CA GLN A 77 -6.45 -1.94 -6.05
C GLN A 77 -7.57 -1.85 -5.01
N THR A 78 -8.66 -2.59 -5.22
CA THR A 78 -9.79 -2.61 -4.29
C THR A 78 -9.78 -3.89 -3.45
N ILE A 79 -10.09 -3.74 -2.16
CA ILE A 79 -10.13 -4.81 -1.17
C ILE A 79 -11.46 -4.72 -0.45
N THR A 80 -12.20 -5.81 -0.37
CA THR A 80 -13.47 -5.87 0.37
C THR A 80 -13.25 -6.59 1.69
N VAL A 81 -13.44 -5.86 2.79
CA VAL A 81 -13.51 -6.43 4.13
C VAL A 81 -14.96 -6.77 4.43
N LYS A 82 -15.23 -7.99 4.88
CA LYS A 82 -16.56 -8.48 5.26
C LYS A 82 -16.67 -8.69 6.77
#